data_AF-A0A8C0EP35-F1
#
_entry.id   AF-A0A8C0EP35-F1
#
_cell.length_a   1.000
_cell.length_b   1.000
_cell.length_c   1.000
_cell.angle_alpha   90.00
_cell.angle_beta   90.00
_cell.angle_gamma   90.00
#
_symmetry.space_group_name_H-M   'P 1'
#
loop_
_entity.id
_entity.type
_entity.pdbx_description
1 polymer ?
#
loop_
_entity_poly.entity_id
_entity_poly.type
_entity_poly.pdbx_seq_one_letter_code
_entity_poly.pdbx_strand_id
1 'polypeptide(L)'
;RFRDYLLPVWYDFRIFCGDLGNEVNDEILGRAFGRFPSFLKAKVIRDKRTGKTKGYGFVSFKDPGDYVRAMREMNGAGLGE
;
A
#
# COMPACT_ATOMS: atom_id res chain seq x y z
N ARG A 1 -14.75 17.23 -10.07
CA ARG A 1 -13.29 16.96 -10.24
C ARG A 1 -12.47 17.66 -9.15
N PHE A 2 -12.84 17.49 -7.88
CA PHE A 2 -12.17 18.10 -6.70
C PHE A 2 -12.37 17.20 -5.45
N ARG A 3 -12.57 15.88 -5.65
CA ARG A 3 -12.84 14.91 -4.57
C ARG A 3 -11.65 13.98 -4.27
N ASP A 4 -10.61 14.02 -5.10
CA ASP A 4 -9.51 13.05 -5.07
C ASP A 4 -8.27 13.52 -4.29
N TYR A 5 -8.25 14.76 -3.80
CA TYR A 5 -7.11 15.35 -3.08
C TYR A 5 -7.27 15.46 -1.56
N LEU A 6 -8.46 15.18 -1.05
CA LEU A 6 -8.67 14.91 0.38
C LEU A 6 -8.95 13.42 0.48
N LEU A 7 -7.89 12.59 0.50
CA LEU A 7 -8.03 11.24 1.06
C LEU A 7 -8.71 11.45 2.42
N PRO A 8 -9.85 10.79 2.71
CA PRO A 8 -10.55 11.00 3.97
C PRO A 8 -9.52 10.81 5.10
N VAL A 9 -9.20 11.90 5.78
CA VAL A 9 -8.36 11.91 6.98
C VAL A 9 -9.19 11.38 8.14
N TRP A 10 -9.68 10.15 8.04
CA TRP A 10 -10.53 9.58 9.07
C TRP A 10 -10.19 8.10 9.27
N TYR A 11 -9.29 7.86 10.23
CA TYR A 11 -9.02 6.58 10.90
C TYR A 11 -8.63 5.38 10.04
N ASP A 12 -7.65 5.52 9.13
CA ASP A 12 -7.00 4.37 8.50
C ASP A 12 -5.58 4.15 9.02
N PHE A 13 -5.23 2.90 9.29
CA PHE A 13 -3.90 2.50 9.74
C PHE A 13 -3.04 2.17 8.52
N ARG A 14 -1.95 2.92 8.33
CA ARG A 14 -1.14 2.85 7.10
C ARG A 14 0.22 2.20 7.32
N ILE A 15 0.52 1.20 6.51
CA ILE A 15 1.84 0.57 6.41
C ILE A 15 2.60 1.22 5.25
N PHE A 16 3.81 1.67 5.51
CA PHE A 16 4.78 2.02 4.47
C PHE A 16 5.42 0.74 3.93
N CYS A 17 5.40 0.57 2.61
CA CYS A 17 6.03 -0.55 1.91
C CYS A 17 7.15 0.01 1.02
N GLY A 18 8.40 -0.26 1.38
CA GLY A 18 9.60 0.11 0.63
C GLY A 18 10.15 -1.03 -0.22
N ASP A 19 11.25 -0.76 -0.93
CA ASP A 19 11.99 -1.73 -1.75
C ASP A 19 11.09 -2.52 -2.72
N LEU A 20 10.11 -1.83 -3.31
CA LEU A 20 9.19 -2.44 -4.27
C LEU A 20 9.86 -2.51 -5.65
N GLY A 21 9.85 -3.69 -6.26
CA GLY A 21 10.33 -3.91 -7.63
C GLY A 21 9.63 -3.01 -8.66
N ASN A 22 10.27 -2.78 -9.81
CA ASN A 22 9.77 -1.86 -10.83
C ASN A 22 8.40 -2.28 -11.41
N GLU A 23 8.11 -3.58 -11.40
CA GLU A 23 6.84 -4.16 -11.84
C GLU A 23 5.70 -3.96 -10.84
N VAL A 24 6.01 -3.70 -9.57
CA VAL A 24 5.00 -3.59 -8.51
C VAL A 24 4.09 -2.39 -8.76
N ASN A 25 2.80 -2.66 -8.79
CA ASN A 25 1.75 -1.69 -9.03
C ASN A 25 0.70 -1.74 -7.90
N ASP A 26 -0.27 -0.81 -7.94
CA ASP A 26 -1.33 -0.72 -6.92
C ASP A 26 -2.08 -2.06 -6.76
N GLU A 27 -2.25 -2.80 -7.84
CA GLU A 27 -2.96 -4.08 -7.87
C GLU A 27 -2.13 -5.22 -7.27
N ILE A 28 -0.85 -5.35 -7.62
CA ILE A 28 0.07 -6.36 -7.08
C ILE A 28 0.23 -6.16 -5.57
N LEU A 29 0.49 -4.92 -5.16
CA LEU A 29 0.58 -4.57 -3.74
C LEU A 29 -0.76 -4.81 -3.04
N GLY A 30 -1.88 -4.46 -3.68
CA GLY A 30 -3.22 -4.72 -3.15
C GLY A 30 -3.53 -6.20 -2.97
N ARG A 31 -3.16 -7.06 -3.92
CA ARG A 31 -3.34 -8.52 -3.83
C ARG A 31 -2.51 -9.12 -2.69
N ALA A 32 -1.29 -8.64 -2.48
CA ALA A 32 -0.42 -9.13 -1.40
C ALA A 32 -1.04 -8.93 0.00
N PHE A 33 -1.69 -7.78 0.21
CA PHE A 33 -2.34 -7.40 1.46
C PHE A 33 -3.86 -7.65 1.48
N GLY A 34 -4.47 -8.03 0.36
CA GLY A 34 -5.90 -8.29 0.26
C GLY A 34 -6.37 -9.52 1.03
N ARG A 35 -5.43 -10.33 1.54
CA ARG A 35 -5.71 -11.45 2.45
C ARG A 35 -6.25 -10.99 3.83
N PHE A 36 -5.97 -9.75 4.22
CA PHE A 36 -6.41 -9.19 5.49
C PHE A 36 -7.82 -8.60 5.32
N PRO A 37 -8.81 -8.99 6.14
CA PRO A 37 -10.20 -8.61 5.95
C PRO A 37 -10.44 -7.11 6.07
N SER A 38 -9.62 -6.41 6.86
CA SER A 38 -9.71 -4.96 7.02
C SER A 38 -8.91 -4.16 5.99
N PHE A 39 -8.35 -4.80 4.94
CA PHE A 39 -7.66 -4.10 3.87
C PHE A 39 -8.59 -3.11 3.16
N LEU A 40 -8.13 -1.86 3.02
CA LEU A 40 -8.88 -0.79 2.36
C LEU A 40 -8.33 -0.49 0.98
N LYS A 41 -7.03 -0.18 0.91
CA LYS A 41 -6.41 0.29 -0.32
C LYS A 41 -4.91 0.10 -0.29
N ALA A 42 -4.33 -0.16 -1.47
CA ALA A 42 -2.92 -0.04 -1.73
C ALA A 42 -2.66 1.10 -2.73
N LYS A 43 -1.53 1.79 -2.56
CA LYS A 43 -1.08 2.84 -3.48
C LYS A 43 0.42 2.80 -3.66
N VAL A 44 0.89 2.49 -4.86
CA VAL A 44 2.30 2.63 -5.26
C VAL A 44 2.54 4.06 -5.70
N ILE A 45 3.61 4.67 -5.20
CA ILE A 45 3.98 6.02 -5.56
C ILE A 45 4.85 5.97 -6.82
N ARG A 46 4.42 6.74 -7.83
CA ARG A 46 5.06 6.83 -9.12
C ARG A 46 5.42 8.28 -9.43
N ASP A 47 6.50 8.46 -10.16
CA ASP A 47 6.85 9.76 -10.72
C ASP A 47 5.78 10.19 -11.74
N LYS A 48 5.22 11.39 -11.57
CA LYS A 48 4.10 11.86 -12.39
C LYS A 48 4.50 12.16 -13.84
N ARG A 49 5.79 12.43 -14.10
CA ARG A 49 6.28 12.81 -15.44
C ARG A 49 6.66 11.60 -16.27
N THR A 50 7.30 10.61 -15.65
CA THR A 50 7.84 9.42 -16.31
C THR A 50 6.97 8.18 -16.14
N GLY A 51 6.03 8.20 -15.19
CA GLY A 51 5.19 7.05 -14.84
C GLY A 51 5.93 5.92 -14.10
N LYS A 52 7.24 6.04 -13.90
CA LYS A 52 8.07 5.05 -13.22
C LYS A 52 7.75 5.00 -11.73
N THR A 53 7.78 3.80 -11.14
CA THR A 53 7.66 3.66 -9.69
C THR A 53 8.83 4.33 -8.98
N LYS A 54 8.56 4.87 -7.79
CA LYS A 54 9.60 5.36 -6.90
C LYS A 54 10.15 4.27 -5.97
N GLY A 55 9.71 3.02 -6.14
CA GLY A 55 10.13 1.88 -5.33
C GLY A 55 9.45 1.81 -3.97
N TYR A 56 8.35 2.54 -3.76
CA TYR A 56 7.61 2.50 -2.50
C TYR A 56 6.11 2.74 -2.69
N GLY A 57 5.34 2.34 -1.68
CA GLY A 57 3.90 2.48 -1.63
C GLY A 57 3.35 2.46 -0.22
N PHE A 58 2.03 2.59 -0.13
CA PHE A 58 1.28 2.60 1.12
C PHE A 58 0.12 1.63 1.05
N VAL A 59 -0.17 1.00 2.17
CA VAL A 59 -1.29 0.10 2.35
C VAL A 59 -2.10 0.56 3.55
N SER A 60 -3.41 0.69 3.39
CA SER A 60 -4.33 1.18 4.43
C SER A 60 -5.24 0.06 4.94
N PHE A 61 -5.45 0.03 6.25
CA PHE A 61 -6.37 -0.88 6.93
C PHE A 61 -7.39 -0.12 7.77
N LYS A 62 -8.57 -0.72 7.93
CA LYS A 62 -9.63 -0.20 8.80
C LYS A 62 -9.41 -0.53 10.27
N ASP A 63 -8.83 -1.70 10.56
CA ASP A 63 -8.68 -2.23 11.91
C ASP A 63 -7.19 -2.24 12.34
N PRO A 64 -6.88 -1.80 13.57
CA PRO A 64 -5.51 -1.80 14.07
C PRO A 64 -4.95 -3.22 14.28
N GLY A 65 -5.79 -4.21 14.58
CA GLY A 65 -5.38 -5.60 14.76
C GLY A 65 -4.86 -6.21 13.46
N ASP A 66 -5.60 -6.03 12.35
CA ASP A 66 -5.13 -6.43 11.03
C ASP A 66 -3.90 -5.65 10.57
N TYR A 67 -3.82 -4.35 10.88
CA TYR A 67 -2.62 -3.55 10.64
C TYR A 67 -1.38 -4.14 11.33
N VAL A 68 -1.48 -4.48 12.62
CA VAL A 68 -0.35 -5.07 13.37
C VAL A 68 0.00 -6.45 12.82
N ARG A 69 -0.99 -7.27 12.46
CA ARG A 69 -0.76 -8.59 11.86
C ARG A 69 -0.06 -8.47 10.51
N ALA A 70 -0.58 -7.64 9.61
CA ALA A 70 0.01 -7.37 8.30
C ALA A 70 1.44 -6.85 8.43
N MET A 71 1.69 -5.92 9.36
CA MET A 71 3.04 -5.43 9.62
C MET A 71 3.98 -6.53 10.10
N ARG A 72 3.53 -7.47 10.93
CA ARG A 72 4.36 -8.59 11.41
C ARG A 72 4.62 -9.65 10.33
N GLU A 73 3.59 -10.01 9.57
CA GLU A 73 3.67 -11.09 8.58
C GLU A 73 4.33 -10.67 7.27
N MET A 74 4.20 -9.40 6.88
CA MET A 74 4.69 -8.91 5.60
C MET A 74 6.05 -8.17 5.72
N ASN A 75 6.52 -7.90 6.94
CA ASN A 75 7.84 -7.29 7.14
C ASN A 75 8.95 -8.28 6.75
N GLY A 76 9.72 -7.94 5.72
CA GLY A 76 10.75 -8.79 5.14
C GLY A 76 10.26 -9.76 4.06
N ALA A 77 8.97 -9.74 3.71
CA ALA A 77 8.48 -10.41 2.52
C ALA A 77 8.88 -9.60 1.29
N GLY A 78 9.88 -10.06 0.53
CA GLY A 78 10.28 -9.43 -0.73
C GLY A 78 9.11 -9.40 -1.72
N LEU A 79 8.63 -8.21 -2.05
CA LEU A 79 7.61 -8.01 -3.08
C LEU A 79 8.30 -7.57 -4.38
N GLY A 80 8.68 -8.57 -5.16
CA GLY A 80 9.39 -8.41 -6.42
C GLY A 80 10.91 -8.52 -6.23
N GLU A 81 11.52 -9.40 -7.03
CA GLU A 81 12.94 -9.35 -7.38
C GLU A 81 13.10 -8.63 -8.72
#